data_AF-A0A849TUZ1-F1
#
_entry.id   AF-A0A849TUZ1-F1
#
_cell.length_a   1.000
_cell.length_b   1.000
_cell.length_c   1.000
_cell.angle_alpha   90.00
_cell.angle_beta   90.00
_cell.angle_gamma   90.00
#
_symmetry.space_group_name_H-M   'P 1'
#
loop_
_entity.id
_entity.type
_entity.pdbx_description
1 polymer ?
#
loop_
_entity_poly.entity_id
_entity_poly.type
_entity_poly.pdbx_seq_one_letter_code
_entity_poly.pdbx_strand_id
1 'polypeptide(L)'
;MKVVQELVTYFDRRGKLSRRQLRTMLDDNKIAGDAPTNVQGLCDVTGSVYYFRITGVVEGQVWGSGPYTRDSALGAAAVHAGLLKPGATAVLRMTVVPPLPKYPGTISNGVTTSDYGEFPHCWELSKI
;
A
#
# COMPACT_ATOMS: atom_id res chain seq x y z
N MET A 1 14.01 -8.09 -10.53
CA MET A 1 12.68 -7.45 -10.50
C MET A 1 12.67 -6.03 -9.89
N LYS A 2 13.55 -5.69 -8.93
CA LYS A 2 13.63 -4.34 -8.32
C LYS A 2 13.84 -3.18 -9.31
N VAL A 3 14.78 -3.32 -10.25
CA VAL A 3 15.15 -2.27 -11.23
C VAL A 3 13.98 -1.88 -12.16
N VAL A 4 13.14 -2.85 -12.53
CA VAL A 4 12.00 -2.58 -13.44
C VAL A 4 10.92 -1.80 -12.71
N GLN A 5 10.66 -2.12 -11.43
CA GLN A 5 9.72 -1.34 -10.61
C GLN A 5 10.24 0.08 -10.37
N GLU A 6 11.54 0.26 -10.13
CA GLU A 6 12.14 1.60 -9.99
C GLU A 6 11.96 2.46 -11.24
N LEU A 7 12.14 1.89 -12.44
CA LEU A 7 11.90 2.60 -13.70
C LEU A 7 10.42 2.96 -13.89
N VAL A 8 9.51 2.02 -13.62
CA VAL A 8 8.07 2.29 -13.69
C VAL A 8 7.68 3.40 -12.72
N THR A 9 8.14 3.34 -11.47
CA THR A 9 7.93 4.37 -10.46
C THR A 9 8.53 5.72 -10.88
N TYR A 10 9.70 5.73 -11.50
CA TYR A 10 10.33 6.94 -12.02
C TYR A 10 9.50 7.62 -13.11
N PHE A 11 8.99 6.87 -14.09
CA PHE A 11 8.19 7.44 -15.18
C PHE A 11 6.79 7.85 -14.72
N ASP A 12 6.17 7.09 -13.82
CA ASP A 12 4.88 7.43 -13.22
C ASP A 12 4.95 8.75 -12.43
N ARG A 13 5.95 8.90 -11.54
CA ARG A 13 6.17 10.15 -10.78
C ARG A 13 6.39 11.38 -11.66
N ARG A 14 6.91 11.19 -12.89
CA ARG A 14 7.13 12.27 -13.87
C ARG A 14 5.94 12.50 -14.80
N GLY A 15 4.81 11.81 -14.57
CA GLY A 15 3.62 11.90 -15.42
C GLY A 15 3.84 11.39 -16.84
N LYS A 16 4.88 10.57 -17.06
CA LYS A 16 5.25 10.06 -18.40
C LYS A 16 4.54 8.76 -18.76
N LEU A 17 3.78 8.17 -17.82
CA LEU A 17 2.93 7.01 -18.06
C LEU A 17 1.47 7.41 -17.86
N SER A 18 0.62 7.12 -18.85
CA SER A 18 -0.83 7.17 -18.64
C SER A 18 -1.26 6.04 -17.71
N ARG A 19 -2.40 6.21 -17.00
CA ARG A 19 -2.99 5.16 -16.16
C ARG A 19 -3.15 3.83 -16.90
N ARG A 20 -3.52 3.87 -18.18
CA ARG A 20 -3.67 2.66 -19.02
C ARG A 20 -2.34 1.96 -19.24
N GLN A 21 -1.28 2.71 -19.58
CA GLN A 21 0.06 2.14 -19.76
C GLN A 21 0.62 1.57 -18.45
N LEU A 22 0.42 2.28 -17.34
CA LEU A 22 0.86 1.83 -16.01
C LEU A 22 0.16 0.52 -15.62
N ARG A 23 -1.15 0.43 -15.83
CA ARG A 23 -1.91 -0.78 -15.57
C ARG A 23 -1.46 -1.96 -16.43
N THR A 24 -1.31 -1.77 -17.74
CA THR A 24 -0.80 -2.80 -18.64
C THR A 24 0.60 -3.27 -18.23
N MET A 25 1.50 -2.38 -17.83
CA MET A 25 2.82 -2.78 -17.36
C MET A 25 2.78 -3.57 -16.05
N LEU A 26 1.94 -3.19 -15.10
CA LEU A 26 1.91 -3.81 -13.77
C LEU A 26 1.13 -5.12 -13.74
N ASP A 27 -0.04 -5.16 -14.39
CA ASP A 27 -0.92 -6.32 -14.45
C ASP A 27 -0.45 -7.33 -15.52
N ASP A 28 -0.34 -6.89 -16.78
CA ASP A 28 -0.15 -7.81 -17.92
C ASP A 28 1.27 -8.39 -17.96
N ASN A 29 2.28 -7.60 -17.58
CA ASN A 29 3.68 -8.06 -17.53
C ASN A 29 4.11 -8.59 -16.15
N LYS A 30 3.18 -8.75 -15.20
CA LYS A 30 3.43 -9.24 -13.82
C LYS A 30 4.59 -8.52 -13.12
N ILE A 31 4.77 -7.23 -13.38
CA ILE A 31 5.86 -6.43 -12.79
C ILE A 31 5.55 -6.12 -11.32
N ALA A 32 4.27 -6.02 -10.94
CA ALA A 32 3.87 -5.94 -9.55
C ALA A 32 4.17 -7.26 -8.84
N GLY A 33 5.03 -7.19 -7.81
CA GLY A 33 5.27 -8.31 -6.92
C GLY A 33 4.06 -8.58 -6.05
N ASP A 34 3.95 -9.80 -5.54
CA ASP A 34 2.95 -10.11 -4.52
C ASP A 34 3.27 -9.31 -3.24
N ALA A 35 2.23 -8.91 -2.52
CA ALA A 35 2.37 -8.15 -1.29
C ALA A 35 3.20 -8.94 -0.26
N PRO A 36 4.26 -8.35 0.32
CA PRO A 36 4.96 -8.99 1.42
C PRO A 36 4.07 -9.02 2.67
N THR A 37 4.31 -9.98 3.57
CA THR A 37 3.54 -10.15 4.81
C THR A 37 3.53 -8.88 5.68
N ASN A 38 4.62 -8.12 5.65
CA ASN A 38 4.73 -6.75 6.14
C ASN A 38 5.73 -5.98 5.27
N VAL A 39 5.73 -4.65 5.34
CA VAL A 39 6.58 -3.81 4.47
C VAL A 39 7.87 -3.35 5.17
N GLN A 40 8.44 -4.22 6.00
CA GLN A 40 9.71 -3.96 6.67
C GLN A 40 10.85 -3.72 5.66
N GLY A 41 11.61 -2.63 5.85
CA GLY A 41 12.72 -2.24 4.97
C GLY A 41 12.32 -1.57 3.64
N LEU A 42 11.03 -1.27 3.43
CA LEU A 42 10.54 -0.54 2.25
C LEU A 42 10.20 0.93 2.57
N CYS A 43 10.00 1.28 3.84
CA CYS A 43 9.51 2.60 4.23
C CYS A 43 10.59 3.55 4.78
N ASP A 44 11.86 3.30 4.45
CA ASP A 44 12.99 4.10 4.94
C ASP A 44 13.06 5.49 4.26
N VAL A 45 12.49 5.61 3.05
CA VAL A 45 12.51 6.84 2.27
C VAL A 45 11.09 7.34 2.04
N THR A 46 10.74 8.45 2.68
CA THR A 46 9.45 9.14 2.51
C THR A 46 9.20 9.51 1.05
N GLY A 47 7.97 9.31 0.61
CA GLY A 47 7.51 9.50 -0.76
C GLY A 47 7.70 8.27 -1.64
N SER A 48 8.52 7.29 -1.26
CA SER A 48 8.75 6.08 -2.08
C SER A 48 7.43 5.42 -2.45
N VAL A 49 7.34 4.97 -3.70
CA VAL A 49 6.13 4.37 -4.26
C VAL A 49 6.43 2.95 -4.70
N TYR A 50 5.58 2.03 -4.26
CA TYR A 50 5.62 0.61 -4.60
C TYR A 50 4.27 0.16 -5.15
N TYR A 51 4.32 -0.83 -6.02
CA TYR A 51 3.16 -1.44 -6.64
C TYR A 51 3.08 -2.91 -6.23
N PHE A 52 2.03 -3.26 -5.50
CA PHE A 52 1.84 -4.62 -5.01
C PHE A 52 0.52 -5.19 -5.48
N ARG A 53 0.54 -6.44 -5.91
CA ARG A 53 -0.67 -7.25 -6.03
C ARG A 53 -1.12 -7.64 -4.63
N ILE A 54 -2.26 -7.09 -4.21
CA ILE A 54 -2.81 -7.28 -2.87
C ILE A 54 -4.15 -8.00 -2.97
N THR A 55 -4.34 -9.01 -2.13
CA THR A 55 -5.64 -9.66 -1.90
C THR A 55 -6.24 -9.10 -0.62
N GLY A 56 -7.47 -8.61 -0.70
CA GLY A 56 -8.20 -8.08 0.45
C GLY A 56 -8.53 -9.18 1.44
N VAL A 57 -8.28 -8.94 2.73
CA VAL A 57 -8.63 -9.83 3.85
C VAL A 57 -9.26 -9.01 4.97
N VAL A 58 -10.02 -9.64 5.87
CA VAL A 58 -10.58 -8.96 7.06
C VAL A 58 -9.80 -9.25 8.33
N GLU A 59 -8.80 -10.13 8.24
CA GLU A 59 -7.94 -10.54 9.35
C GLU A 59 -6.55 -9.93 9.21
N GLY A 60 -5.86 -9.78 10.34
CA GLY A 60 -4.51 -9.22 10.42
C GLY A 60 -4.46 -7.96 11.27
N GLN A 61 -3.28 -7.70 11.86
CA GLN A 61 -3.08 -6.51 12.67
C GLN A 61 -2.89 -5.28 11.76
N VAL A 62 -3.62 -4.22 12.08
CA VAL A 62 -3.56 -2.95 11.36
C VAL A 62 -3.65 -1.83 12.38
N TRP A 63 -2.80 -0.82 12.22
CA TRP A 63 -2.74 0.34 13.09
C TRP A 63 -2.95 1.62 12.29
N GLY A 64 -3.79 2.50 12.80
CA GLY A 64 -4.19 3.72 12.10
C GLY A 64 -5.30 3.54 11.07
N SER A 65 -5.64 4.64 10.42
CA SER A 65 -6.82 4.73 9.52
C SER A 65 -6.50 5.47 8.22
N GLY A 66 -5.30 5.26 7.69
CA GLY A 66 -4.79 5.96 6.50
C GLY A 66 -4.21 7.32 6.89
N PRO A 67 -2.90 7.39 7.22
CA PRO A 67 -1.84 6.39 7.04
C PRO A 67 -1.87 5.21 8.02
N TYR A 68 -1.23 4.11 7.62
CA TYR A 68 -1.02 2.90 8.41
C TYR A 68 0.45 2.73 8.78
N THR A 69 0.74 2.22 9.97
CA THR A 69 2.13 1.92 10.38
C THR A 69 2.75 0.84 9.50
N ARG A 70 4.08 0.86 9.36
CA ARG A 70 4.85 -0.06 8.49
C ARG A 70 4.57 -1.54 8.72
N ASP A 71 4.26 -1.93 9.94
CA ASP A 71 3.98 -3.32 10.34
C ASP A 71 2.54 -3.76 10.05
N SER A 72 1.64 -2.86 9.63
CA SER A 72 0.25 -3.19 9.29
C SER A 72 0.11 -4.19 8.14
N ALA A 73 -0.88 -5.07 8.23
CA ALA A 73 -1.22 -6.02 7.17
C ALA A 73 -1.83 -5.30 5.94
N LEU A 74 -1.16 -5.41 4.78
CA LEU A 74 -1.57 -4.73 3.53
C LEU A 74 -2.99 -5.09 3.07
N GLY A 75 -3.35 -6.38 3.14
CA GLY A 75 -4.67 -6.85 2.69
C GLY A 75 -5.82 -6.32 3.56
N ALA A 76 -5.64 -6.31 4.89
CA ALA A 76 -6.61 -5.75 5.82
C ALA A 76 -6.70 -4.23 5.71
N ALA A 77 -5.57 -3.54 5.59
CA ALA A 77 -5.55 -2.10 5.34
C ALA A 77 -6.22 -1.72 4.01
N ALA A 78 -6.08 -2.53 2.96
CA ALA A 78 -6.74 -2.31 1.68
C ALA A 78 -8.26 -2.44 1.77
N VAL A 79 -8.76 -3.40 2.56
CA VAL A 79 -10.20 -3.52 2.84
C VAL A 79 -10.66 -2.37 3.73
N HIS A 80 -9.95 -2.07 4.82
CA HIS A 80 -10.24 -0.95 5.71
C HIS A 80 -10.36 0.38 4.95
N ALA A 81 -9.43 0.66 4.03
CA ALA A 81 -9.43 1.85 3.18
C ALA A 81 -10.53 1.85 2.09
N GLY A 82 -11.31 0.77 1.95
CA GLY A 82 -12.36 0.65 0.92
C GLY A 82 -11.81 0.44 -0.49
N LEU A 83 -10.54 0.05 -0.63
CA LEU A 83 -9.88 -0.16 -1.92
C LEU A 83 -10.19 -1.54 -2.49
N LEU A 84 -10.35 -2.54 -1.62
CA LEU A 84 -10.68 -3.92 -1.98
C LEU A 84 -11.85 -4.43 -1.14
N LYS A 85 -12.60 -5.38 -1.69
CA LYS A 85 -13.49 -6.25 -0.93
C LYS A 85 -12.70 -7.46 -0.41
N PRO A 86 -13.15 -8.14 0.66
CA PRO A 86 -12.56 -9.40 1.09
C PRO A 86 -12.51 -10.42 -0.06
N GLY A 87 -11.36 -11.07 -0.25
CA GLY A 87 -11.10 -12.04 -1.33
C GLY A 87 -10.82 -11.43 -2.71
N ALA A 88 -11.00 -10.12 -2.89
CA ALA A 88 -10.68 -9.45 -4.16
C ALA A 88 -9.18 -9.17 -4.27
N THR A 89 -8.60 -9.42 -5.44
CA THR A 89 -7.19 -9.14 -5.73
C THR A 89 -7.07 -8.01 -6.76
N ALA A 90 -6.22 -7.02 -6.48
CA ALA A 90 -5.83 -6.00 -7.46
C ALA A 90 -4.42 -5.48 -7.17
N VAL A 91 -3.81 -4.85 -8.16
CA VAL A 91 -2.59 -4.06 -7.91
C VAL A 91 -3.00 -2.71 -7.31
N LEU A 92 -2.41 -2.38 -6.17
CA LEU A 92 -2.57 -1.07 -5.52
C LEU A 92 -1.22 -0.36 -5.44
N ARG A 93 -1.29 0.96 -5.36
CA ARG A 93 -0.14 1.83 -5.12
C ARG A 93 0.03 2.06 -3.63
N MET A 94 1.17 1.65 -3.10
CA MET A 94 1.61 1.97 -1.75
C MET A 94 2.57 3.15 -1.79
N THR A 95 2.26 4.20 -1.04
CA THR A 95 3.11 5.39 -0.91
C THR A 95 3.60 5.51 0.52
N VAL A 96 4.91 5.61 0.72
CA VAL A 96 5.50 5.95 2.02
C VAL A 96 5.23 7.43 2.29
N VAL A 97 4.63 7.76 3.43
CA VAL A 97 4.25 9.15 3.77
C VAL A 97 4.94 9.58 5.07
N PRO A 98 5.04 10.90 5.36
CA PRO A 98 5.63 11.37 6.62
C PRO A 98 4.92 10.74 7.83
N PRO A 99 5.67 10.32 8.87
CA PRO A 99 5.08 9.72 10.05
C PRO A 99 4.17 10.70 10.80
N LEU A 100 3.17 10.17 11.49
CA LEU A 100 2.27 10.91 12.35
C LEU A 100 2.70 10.77 13.81
N PRO A 101 2.39 11.76 14.67
CA PRO A 101 2.62 11.64 16.10
C PRO A 101 1.72 10.58 16.75
N LYS A 102 0.56 10.27 16.15
CA LYS A 102 -0.39 9.24 16.58
C LYS A 102 -1.16 8.69 15.38
N TYR A 103 -1.59 7.45 15.48
CA TYR A 103 -2.36 6.73 14.46
C TYR A 103 -3.69 6.27 15.07
N PRO A 104 -4.78 7.03 14.94
CA PRO A 104 -6.07 6.63 15.48
C PRO A 104 -6.65 5.45 14.68
N GLY A 105 -7.05 4.41 15.41
CA GLY A 105 -7.76 3.26 14.90
C GLY A 105 -9.24 3.59 14.67
N THR A 106 -9.84 2.93 13.68
CA THR A 106 -11.27 3.04 13.39
C THR A 106 -11.84 1.69 12.96
N ILE A 107 -13.15 1.63 12.81
CA ILE A 107 -13.83 0.50 12.20
C ILE A 107 -14.37 0.98 10.86
N SER A 108 -13.88 0.40 9.77
CA SER A 108 -14.31 0.73 8.42
C SER A 108 -14.31 -0.51 7.54
N ASN A 109 -15.32 -0.62 6.67
CA ASN A 109 -15.45 -1.72 5.71
C ASN A 109 -15.34 -3.13 6.32
N GLY A 110 -15.78 -3.29 7.57
CA GLY A 110 -15.74 -4.56 8.31
C GLY A 110 -14.36 -4.93 8.87
N VAL A 111 -13.38 -4.03 8.83
CA VAL A 111 -12.07 -4.18 9.46
C VAL A 111 -11.95 -3.21 10.62
N THR A 112 -11.44 -3.68 11.75
CA THR A 112 -11.11 -2.86 12.91
C THR A 112 -9.60 -2.64 12.95
N THR A 113 -9.18 -1.39 13.06
CA THR A 113 -7.77 -1.03 13.26
C THR A 113 -7.55 -0.54 14.68
N SER A 114 -6.32 -0.67 15.17
CA SER A 114 -5.94 -0.26 16.52
C SER A 114 -5.31 1.11 16.52
N ASP A 115 -5.48 1.82 17.64
CA ASP A 115 -4.70 3.01 17.93
C ASP A 115 -3.21 2.67 18.04
N TYR A 116 -2.36 3.59 17.65
CA TYR A 116 -0.92 3.52 17.90
C TYR A 116 -0.34 4.90 18.19
N GLY A 117 0.74 4.92 18.97
CA GLY A 117 1.50 6.13 19.30
C GLY A 117 2.40 6.60 18.15
N GLU A 118 3.46 7.30 18.49
CA GLU A 118 4.47 7.70 17.51
C GLU A 118 5.16 6.47 16.92
N PHE A 119 5.29 6.43 15.60
CA PHE A 119 5.95 5.33 14.89
C PHE A 119 6.74 5.87 13.70
N PRO A 120 7.99 5.42 13.49
CA PRO A 120 8.93 6.09 12.57
C PRO A 120 8.57 5.96 11.08
N HIS A 121 7.75 4.97 10.71
CA HIS A 121 7.49 4.65 9.31
C HIS A 121 6.02 4.33 9.06
N CYS A 122 5.41 4.98 8.08
CA CYS A 122 4.03 4.70 7.69
C CYS A 122 3.81 4.85 6.19
N TRP A 123 2.68 4.33 5.74
CA TRP A 123 2.31 4.30 4.33
C TRP A 123 0.80 4.44 4.14
N GLU A 124 0.42 4.81 2.92
CA GLU A 124 -0.95 4.89 2.46
C GLU A 124 -1.13 4.03 1.20
N LEU A 125 -2.35 3.53 1.02
CA LEU A 125 -2.74 2.81 -0.18
C LEU A 125 -3.69 3.64 -1.04
N SER A 126 -3.57 3.47 -2.35
CA SER A 126 -4.48 4.08 -3.32
C SER A 126 -4.64 3.20 -4.55
N LYS A 127 -5.72 3.42 -5.30
CA LYS A 127 -5.87 2.87 -6.66
C LYS A 127 -4.87 3.54 -7.60
N ILE A 128 -4.53 2.83 -8.67
CA ILE A 128 -3.67 3.29 -9.77
C ILE A 128 -4.47 4.22 -10.70
#